data_AF-A0A2A4VBH8-F1
#
_entry.id   AF-A0A2A4VBH8-F1
#
_cell.length_a   1.000
_cell.length_b   1.000
_cell.length_c   1.000
_cell.angle_alpha   90.00
_cell.angle_beta   90.00
_cell.angle_gamma   90.00
#
_symmetry.space_group_name_H-M   'P 1'
#
loop_
_entity.id
_entity.type
_entity.pdbx_description
1 polymer ?
#
loop_
_entity_poly.entity_id
_entity_poly.type
_entity_poly.pdbx_seq_one_letter_code
_entity_poly.pdbx_strand_id
1 'polypeptide(L)'
;MTCISKYILIGFCSVFMSAALMSGHSFAQDIDDVKLSYEDVSYSVRVINSMTLVSGDVEISLWGIEKIRAGASIFHLKIRGALEKEVGGQDVLCTIKERYGGHNVKAQCINDREADLSLFLLQNGYASADRAAIYGSVYERPYLDAEENARSNGLGAWADNTVLSSGDVQSKNFMMGAFFLMAVFILALALLGFYIMRGFGRVVDIQNQSIDLASKERALKDKEKYIVASIIDAEIKANKSKIDAYIMVYEEVLQRLDNKDITPKYQKTGEIIQKQPVLDRSVFDGNTNKLGFFGARLASDIIHYYARIKTVPDYVEITPDMPQSEVIDILARVVGNAQKMNELSDQLIEEFMQQALIKRVDV
;
A
#
# COMPACT_ATOMS: atom_id res chain seq x y z
N MET A 1 -22.17 -1.66 -12.96
CA MET A 1 -21.89 -0.27 -12.54
C MET A 1 -20.40 -0.03 -12.68
N THR A 2 -19.98 0.70 -13.73
CA THR A 2 -18.57 0.77 -14.16
C THR A 2 -18.33 2.09 -14.89
N CYS A 3 -18.01 3.19 -14.19
CA CYS A 3 -17.57 4.45 -14.82
C CYS A 3 -17.00 5.53 -13.86
N ILE A 4 -16.04 5.20 -12.97
CA ILE A 4 -15.39 6.21 -12.09
C ILE A 4 -13.84 6.24 -12.22
N SER A 5 -13.21 5.27 -12.91
CA SER A 5 -11.75 5.11 -12.94
C SER A 5 -11.04 5.71 -14.18
N LYS A 6 -11.31 6.99 -14.53
CA LYS A 6 -10.61 7.65 -15.66
C LYS A 6 -10.12 9.09 -15.45
N TYR A 7 -10.50 9.77 -14.37
CA TYR A 7 -10.16 11.20 -14.17
C TYR A 7 -9.03 11.49 -13.18
N ILE A 8 -8.50 10.49 -12.49
CA ILE A 8 -7.46 10.69 -11.45
C ILE A 8 -6.03 10.62 -12.01
N LEU A 9 -5.82 10.06 -13.21
CA LEU A 9 -4.48 9.78 -13.76
C LEU A 9 -3.87 10.92 -14.62
N ILE A 10 -4.60 12.00 -14.92
CA ILE A 10 -4.19 13.01 -15.91
C ILE A 10 -3.45 14.21 -15.26
N GLY A 11 -3.52 14.37 -13.94
CA GLY A 11 -3.02 15.56 -13.24
C GLY A 11 -1.52 15.63 -12.94
N PHE A 12 -0.72 14.58 -13.20
CA PHE A 12 0.64 14.46 -12.64
C PHE A 12 1.81 14.52 -13.65
N CYS A 13 1.56 14.66 -14.96
CA CYS A 13 2.62 14.60 -15.98
C CYS A 13 3.04 15.94 -16.62
N SER A 14 2.43 17.08 -16.26
CA SER A 14 2.59 18.35 -17.00
C SER A 14 3.64 19.33 -16.47
N VAL A 15 4.49 18.96 -15.51
CA VAL A 15 5.38 19.90 -14.78
C VAL A 15 6.88 19.75 -15.09
N PHE A 16 7.31 18.72 -15.83
CA PHE A 16 8.74 18.36 -15.96
C PHE A 16 9.41 18.60 -17.33
N MET A 17 8.80 19.36 -18.24
CA MET A 17 9.27 19.47 -19.64
C MET A 17 9.50 20.91 -20.14
N SER A 18 10.38 21.66 -19.47
CA SER A 18 10.83 23.00 -19.91
C SER A 18 12.29 23.29 -19.53
N ALA A 19 13.24 22.46 -19.97
CA ALA A 19 14.68 22.74 -19.81
C ALA A 19 15.56 21.99 -20.83
N ALA A 20 15.75 22.54 -22.04
CA ALA A 20 16.92 22.34 -22.90
C ALA A 20 16.85 23.19 -24.20
N LEU A 21 18.02 23.50 -24.78
CA LEU A 21 18.28 24.06 -26.13
C LEU A 21 17.85 25.54 -26.33
N MET A 22 18.49 26.40 -27.14
CA MET A 22 19.78 26.47 -27.88
C MET A 22 19.93 27.95 -28.37
N SER A 23 21.06 28.53 -28.78
CA SER A 23 22.51 28.21 -28.74
C SER A 23 23.31 29.49 -29.08
N GLY A 24 24.52 29.67 -28.57
CA GLY A 24 25.38 30.82 -28.91
C GLY A 24 26.24 30.60 -30.16
N HIS A 25 26.33 31.58 -31.05
CA HIS A 25 27.33 31.66 -32.11
C HIS A 25 28.44 32.62 -31.71
N SER A 26 29.70 32.19 -31.79
CA SER A 26 30.88 33.05 -31.74
C SER A 26 31.50 33.17 -33.14
N PHE A 27 31.91 34.39 -33.50
CA PHE A 27 32.67 34.68 -34.70
C PHE A 27 34.08 35.10 -34.25
N ALA A 28 35.10 34.39 -34.69
CA ALA A 28 36.49 34.80 -34.52
C ALA A 28 36.95 35.55 -35.77
N GLN A 29 37.61 36.70 -35.58
CA GLN A 29 38.32 37.37 -36.66
C GLN A 29 39.71 37.78 -36.15
N ASP A 30 40.70 37.36 -36.91
CA ASP A 30 42.13 37.42 -36.62
C ASP A 30 42.74 38.75 -37.09
N ILE A 31 43.59 39.39 -36.28
CA ILE A 31 44.39 40.58 -36.66
C ILE A 31 45.75 40.55 -35.95
N ASP A 32 46.80 40.72 -36.74
CA ASP A 32 48.22 40.58 -36.38
C ASP A 32 48.82 41.63 -35.43
N ASP A 33 49.63 41.11 -34.50
CA ASP A 33 50.99 41.50 -34.10
C ASP A 33 51.31 42.95 -33.65
N VAL A 34 51.45 43.10 -32.32
CA VAL A 34 52.40 44.05 -31.70
C VAL A 34 53.16 43.31 -30.57
N LYS A 35 54.44 43.01 -30.79
CA LYS A 35 55.33 42.37 -29.80
C LYS A 35 55.71 43.29 -28.64
N LEU A 36 54.81 43.36 -27.66
CA LEU A 36 55.16 43.63 -26.27
C LEU A 36 55.61 42.30 -25.63
N SER A 37 56.73 42.31 -24.90
CA SER A 37 57.23 41.12 -24.19
C SER A 37 56.40 40.88 -22.93
N TYR A 38 55.26 40.23 -23.11
CA TYR A 38 54.35 39.85 -22.05
C TYR A 38 54.93 38.70 -21.22
N GLU A 39 54.94 38.88 -19.90
CA GLU A 39 55.29 37.83 -18.94
C GLU A 39 53.97 37.25 -18.41
N ASP A 40 53.66 36.03 -18.85
CA ASP A 40 52.48 35.28 -18.41
C ASP A 40 52.85 34.47 -17.16
N VAL A 41 52.19 34.77 -16.04
CA VAL A 41 52.45 34.13 -14.76
C VAL A 41 51.15 33.57 -14.20
N SER A 42 51.18 32.29 -13.83
CA SER A 42 50.07 31.67 -13.10
C SER A 42 50.14 32.04 -11.62
N TYR A 43 49.04 32.55 -11.07
CA TYR A 43 48.94 32.96 -9.67
C TYR A 43 47.77 32.29 -8.96
N SER A 44 48.03 31.78 -7.75
CA SER A 44 46.98 31.31 -6.84
C SER A 44 46.40 32.50 -6.07
N VAL A 45 45.33 33.07 -6.61
CA VAL A 45 44.82 34.38 -6.18
C VAL A 45 43.68 34.31 -5.17
N ARG A 46 43.59 35.34 -4.33
CA ARG A 46 42.42 35.64 -3.51
C ARG A 46 41.92 37.04 -3.82
N VAL A 47 40.61 37.20 -3.98
CA VAL A 47 40.01 38.52 -4.19
C VAL A 47 39.98 39.29 -2.87
N ILE A 48 40.59 40.47 -2.81
CA ILE A 48 40.55 41.32 -1.61
C ILE A 48 39.53 42.46 -1.74
N ASN A 49 39.38 43.01 -2.94
CA ASN A 49 38.54 44.18 -3.25
C ASN A 49 37.89 44.01 -4.63
N SER A 50 37.05 44.96 -5.03
CA SER A 50 36.22 44.87 -6.25
C SER A 50 37.00 44.68 -7.57
N MET A 51 38.29 45.00 -7.63
CA MET A 51 39.14 44.95 -8.84
C MET A 51 40.57 44.48 -8.54
N THR A 52 40.78 43.88 -7.37
CA THR A 52 42.12 43.60 -6.84
C THR A 52 42.20 42.19 -6.27
N LEU A 53 43.20 41.46 -6.76
CA LEU A 53 43.56 40.11 -6.37
C LEU A 53 44.88 40.16 -5.58
N VAL A 54 45.11 39.18 -4.70
CA VAL A 54 46.38 39.01 -3.98
C VAL A 54 46.86 37.57 -4.11
N SER A 55 48.15 37.40 -4.41
CA SER A 55 48.85 36.11 -4.41
C SER A 55 50.15 36.24 -3.62
N GLY A 56 50.16 35.73 -2.39
CA GLY A 56 51.27 35.95 -1.45
C GLY A 56 51.42 37.43 -1.11
N ASP A 57 52.63 37.97 -1.28
CA ASP A 57 52.96 39.38 -1.06
C ASP A 57 52.81 40.27 -2.31
N VAL A 58 52.09 39.79 -3.34
CA VAL A 58 51.84 40.53 -4.60
C VAL A 58 50.38 40.93 -4.71
N GLU A 59 50.12 42.23 -4.83
CA GLU A 59 48.82 42.82 -5.13
C GLU A 59 48.66 43.01 -6.66
N ILE A 60 47.68 42.34 -7.23
CA ILE A 60 47.40 42.32 -8.67
C ILE A 60 46.11 43.13 -8.90
N SER A 61 46.26 44.31 -9.50
CA SER A 61 45.14 45.11 -9.98
C SER A 61 44.75 44.68 -11.39
N LEU A 62 43.46 44.50 -11.64
CA LEU A 62 42.96 44.13 -12.97
C LEU A 62 43.18 45.26 -13.98
N TRP A 63 43.80 44.94 -15.11
CA TRP A 63 44.16 45.91 -16.16
C TRP A 63 42.99 46.22 -17.11
N GLY A 64 42.98 47.43 -17.68
CA GLY A 64 42.00 47.89 -18.67
C GLY A 64 40.66 48.33 -18.10
N ILE A 65 40.50 48.33 -16.77
CA ILE A 65 39.29 48.76 -16.07
C ILE A 65 39.59 49.73 -14.93
N GLU A 66 38.63 50.61 -14.65
CA GLU A 66 38.67 51.55 -13.54
C GLU A 66 37.45 51.45 -12.62
N LYS A 67 37.65 51.91 -11.37
CA LYS A 67 36.63 51.83 -10.33
C LYS A 67 35.57 52.92 -10.49
N ILE A 68 34.34 52.50 -10.78
CA ILE A 68 33.16 53.37 -10.71
C ILE A 68 33.06 53.97 -9.31
N ARG A 69 33.18 55.31 -9.22
CA ARG A 69 33.24 56.06 -7.95
C ARG A 69 31.89 56.18 -7.25
N ALA A 70 30.78 55.94 -7.96
CA ALA A 70 29.43 56.03 -7.43
C ALA A 70 28.94 54.64 -6.97
N GLY A 71 28.91 54.41 -5.66
CA GLY A 71 28.34 53.18 -5.09
C GLY A 71 28.34 53.17 -3.57
N ALA A 72 27.24 52.70 -2.96
CA ALA A 72 27.22 52.38 -1.54
C ALA A 72 28.11 51.15 -1.27
N SER A 73 28.62 50.99 -0.04
CA SER A 73 29.54 49.89 0.34
C SER A 73 29.01 48.48 -0.01
N ILE A 74 27.68 48.30 -0.02
CA ILE A 74 26.99 47.07 -0.42
C ILE A 74 27.30 46.70 -1.89
N PHE A 75 27.41 47.69 -2.78
CA PHE A 75 27.75 47.46 -4.19
C PHE A 75 29.16 46.86 -4.32
N HIS A 76 30.15 47.40 -3.62
CA HIS A 76 31.52 46.85 -3.64
C HIS A 76 31.61 45.43 -3.08
N LEU A 77 30.79 45.08 -2.06
CA LEU A 77 30.70 43.71 -1.55
C LEU A 77 30.07 42.76 -2.59
N LYS A 78 29.05 43.21 -3.34
CA LYS A 78 28.46 42.43 -4.45
C LYS A 78 29.49 42.15 -5.54
N ILE A 79 30.30 43.15 -5.92
CA ILE A 79 31.37 42.97 -6.90
C ILE A 79 32.39 41.95 -6.40
N ARG A 80 32.84 42.08 -5.14
CA ARG A 80 33.82 41.15 -4.55
C ARG A 80 33.31 39.71 -4.59
N GLY A 81 32.06 39.46 -4.15
CA GLY A 81 31.45 38.13 -4.19
C GLY A 81 31.23 37.57 -5.61
N ALA A 82 30.97 38.43 -6.60
CA ALA A 82 30.88 38.02 -8.00
C ALA A 82 32.27 37.61 -8.54
N LEU A 83 33.31 38.38 -8.24
CA LEU A 83 34.69 38.10 -8.64
C LEU A 83 35.26 36.87 -7.92
N GLU A 84 34.96 36.69 -6.62
CA GLU A 84 35.32 35.48 -5.85
C GLU A 84 34.71 34.22 -6.49
N LYS A 85 33.45 34.30 -6.95
CA LYS A 85 32.76 33.20 -7.63
C LYS A 85 33.35 32.89 -9.00
N GLU A 86 33.77 33.90 -9.77
CA GLU A 86 34.33 33.71 -11.11
C GLU A 86 35.79 33.25 -11.10
N VAL A 87 36.55 33.59 -10.06
CA VAL A 87 37.89 33.05 -9.78
C VAL A 87 37.82 31.62 -9.24
N GLY A 88 36.74 31.23 -8.57
CA GLY A 88 36.48 29.83 -8.15
C GLY A 88 37.45 29.26 -7.11
N GLY A 89 38.44 30.03 -6.63
CA GLY A 89 39.56 29.53 -5.83
C GLY A 89 40.60 28.76 -6.64
N GLN A 90 40.63 28.96 -7.96
CA GLN A 90 41.55 28.33 -8.91
C GLN A 90 42.72 29.28 -9.23
N ASP A 91 43.80 28.72 -9.78
CA ASP A 91 44.91 29.53 -10.28
C ASP A 91 44.47 30.28 -11.55
N VAL A 92 44.84 31.56 -11.64
CA VAL A 92 44.54 32.42 -12.79
C VAL A 92 45.82 32.73 -13.56
N LEU A 93 45.72 32.75 -14.89
CA LEU A 93 46.82 33.16 -15.75
C LEU A 93 46.78 34.68 -15.88
N CYS A 94 47.78 35.37 -15.35
CA CYS A 94 47.88 36.83 -15.43
C CYS A 94 49.04 37.26 -16.34
N THR A 95 48.69 37.92 -17.43
CA THR A 95 49.63 38.62 -18.31
C THR A 95 49.96 39.99 -17.71
N ILE A 96 51.20 40.18 -17.27
CA ILE A 96 51.62 41.44 -16.64
C ILE A 96 51.74 42.54 -17.71
N LYS A 97 51.01 43.64 -17.52
CA LYS A 97 51.01 44.81 -18.42
C LYS A 97 51.82 45.98 -17.84
N GLU A 98 51.84 46.12 -16.51
CA GLU A 98 52.53 47.23 -15.83
C GLU A 98 52.97 46.80 -14.41
N ARG A 99 54.13 47.26 -13.92
CA ARG A 99 54.62 47.00 -12.55
C ARG A 99 54.83 48.32 -11.80
N TYR A 100 54.12 48.52 -10.69
CA TYR A 100 54.21 49.70 -9.83
C TYR A 100 55.00 49.37 -8.55
N GLY A 101 56.32 49.32 -8.68
CA GLY A 101 57.20 48.87 -7.60
C GLY A 101 57.24 47.34 -7.48
N GLY A 102 57.81 46.84 -6.38
CA GLY A 102 58.09 45.41 -6.21
C GLY A 102 56.88 44.51 -5.94
N HIS A 103 55.79 45.08 -5.41
CA HIS A 103 54.65 44.32 -4.87
C HIS A 103 53.32 44.57 -5.58
N ASN A 104 53.18 45.66 -6.35
CA ASN A 104 51.92 46.00 -7.01
C ASN A 104 52.07 45.87 -8.53
N VAL A 105 51.22 45.07 -9.16
CA VAL A 105 51.24 44.86 -10.62
C VAL A 105 49.85 45.11 -11.21
N LYS A 106 49.79 45.68 -12.42
CA LYS A 106 48.58 45.63 -13.25
C LYS A 106 48.73 44.51 -14.25
N ALA A 107 47.78 43.59 -14.25
CA ALA A 107 47.77 42.45 -15.15
C ALA A 107 46.37 42.21 -15.72
N GLN A 108 46.36 41.67 -16.93
CA GLN A 108 45.16 41.06 -17.51
C GLN A 108 45.11 39.62 -17.01
N CYS A 109 44.03 39.22 -16.34
CA CYS A 109 43.94 37.89 -15.72
C CYS A 109 42.76 37.09 -16.29
N ILE A 110 43.04 35.85 -16.65
CA ILE A 110 42.12 34.90 -17.29
C ILE A 110 41.98 33.67 -16.37
N ASN A 111 40.75 33.18 -16.18
CA ASN A 111 40.48 31.97 -15.39
C ASN A 111 40.59 30.67 -16.22
N ASP A 112 40.34 29.52 -15.59
CA ASP A 112 40.37 28.19 -16.22
C ASP A 112 39.35 27.99 -17.35
N ARG A 113 38.33 28.85 -17.45
CA ARG A 113 37.31 28.86 -18.50
C ARG A 113 37.64 29.79 -19.66
N GLU A 114 38.88 30.27 -19.73
CA GLU A 114 39.33 31.27 -20.71
C GLU A 114 38.57 32.62 -20.61
N ALA A 115 37.91 32.88 -19.47
CA ALA A 115 37.19 34.13 -19.24
C ALA A 115 38.11 35.21 -18.65
N ASP A 116 38.17 36.35 -19.34
CA ASP A 116 38.86 37.55 -18.88
C ASP A 116 38.08 38.21 -17.73
N LEU A 117 38.73 38.34 -16.56
CA LEU A 117 38.11 38.88 -15.35
C LEU A 117 37.79 40.37 -15.46
N SER A 118 38.57 41.14 -16.22
CA SER A 118 38.28 42.56 -16.50
C SER A 118 37.06 42.69 -17.39
N LEU A 119 36.97 41.89 -18.45
CA LEU A 119 35.82 41.87 -19.36
C LEU A 119 34.54 41.46 -18.64
N PHE A 120 34.60 40.43 -17.79
CA PHE A 120 33.47 40.00 -16.95
C PHE A 120 32.91 41.12 -16.08
N LEU A 121 33.78 41.94 -15.46
CA LEU A 121 33.37 43.07 -14.65
C LEU A 121 32.71 44.20 -15.47
N LEU A 122 33.18 44.43 -16.70
CA LEU A 122 32.54 45.38 -17.63
C LEU A 122 31.16 44.91 -18.07
N GLN A 123 31.04 43.66 -18.54
CA GLN A 123 29.77 43.08 -19.00
C GLN A 123 28.66 43.10 -17.94
N ASN A 124 29.01 42.99 -16.66
CA ASN A 124 28.07 43.05 -15.54
C ASN A 124 27.83 44.48 -14.99
N GLY A 125 28.46 45.51 -15.57
CA GLY A 125 28.35 46.91 -15.11
C GLY A 125 29.01 47.17 -13.74
N TYR A 126 30.02 46.37 -13.37
CA TYR A 126 30.75 46.49 -12.11
C TYR A 126 32.00 47.38 -12.20
N ALA A 127 32.48 47.63 -13.42
CA ALA A 127 33.62 48.50 -13.72
C ALA A 127 33.30 49.45 -14.90
N SER A 128 34.12 50.49 -15.04
CA SER A 128 34.21 51.37 -16.21
C SER A 128 35.46 51.02 -16.99
N ALA A 129 35.47 51.22 -18.31
CA ALA A 129 36.63 50.89 -19.15
C ALA A 129 37.73 51.96 -19.01
N ASP A 130 38.96 51.56 -18.66
CA ASP A 130 40.09 52.49 -18.62
C ASP A 130 40.55 52.79 -20.05
N ARG A 131 39.93 53.82 -20.65
CA ARG A 131 40.18 54.27 -22.02
C ARG A 131 41.63 54.66 -22.29
N ALA A 132 42.38 55.07 -21.26
CA ALA A 132 43.79 55.40 -21.43
C ALA A 132 44.67 54.14 -21.49
N ALA A 133 44.31 53.09 -20.76
CA ALA A 133 45.02 51.81 -20.78
C ALA A 133 44.73 50.98 -22.05
N ILE A 134 43.48 50.95 -22.53
CA ILE A 134 43.07 50.06 -23.64
C ILE A 134 43.26 50.65 -25.05
N TYR A 135 43.49 51.96 -25.19
CA TYR A 135 43.54 52.65 -26.49
C TYR A 135 44.61 52.07 -27.43
N GLY A 136 44.21 51.75 -28.66
CA GLY A 136 45.08 51.14 -29.67
C GLY A 136 45.43 49.68 -29.42
N SER A 137 44.83 49.03 -28.42
CA SER A 137 45.01 47.60 -28.15
C SER A 137 43.88 46.74 -28.75
N VAL A 138 44.13 45.45 -28.90
CA VAL A 138 43.11 44.47 -29.33
C VAL A 138 41.89 44.40 -28.39
N TYR A 139 42.02 44.89 -27.16
CA TYR A 139 40.97 44.90 -26.14
C TYR A 139 40.07 46.15 -26.18
N GLU A 140 40.42 47.17 -26.97
CA GLU A 140 39.68 48.44 -27.01
C GLU A 140 38.20 48.24 -27.36
N ARG A 141 37.89 47.54 -28.46
CA ARG A 141 36.50 47.30 -28.89
C ARG A 141 35.74 46.37 -27.93
N PRO A 142 36.23 45.16 -27.58
CA PRO A 142 35.50 44.27 -26.67
C PRO A 142 35.16 44.90 -25.31
N TYR A 143 36.03 45.75 -24.78
CA TYR A 143 35.82 46.40 -23.48
C TYR A 143 34.80 47.53 -23.57
N LEU A 144 34.88 48.37 -24.62
CA LEU A 144 33.90 49.44 -24.86
C LEU A 144 32.51 48.88 -25.20
N ASP A 145 32.45 47.81 -26.01
CA ASP A 145 31.19 47.13 -26.34
C ASP A 145 30.58 46.47 -25.10
N ALA A 146 31.38 45.89 -24.21
CA ALA A 146 30.91 45.34 -22.93
C ALA A 146 30.38 46.42 -21.97
N GLU A 147 31.07 47.56 -21.86
CA GLU A 147 30.64 48.72 -21.08
C GLU A 147 29.29 49.27 -21.61
N GLU A 148 29.18 49.48 -22.92
CA GLU A 148 27.96 50.01 -23.55
C GLU A 148 26.79 49.03 -23.46
N ASN A 149 27.04 47.72 -23.58
CA ASN A 149 26.05 46.67 -23.39
C ASN A 149 25.53 46.63 -21.93
N ALA A 150 26.42 46.77 -20.95
CA ALA A 150 26.03 46.87 -19.54
C ALA A 150 25.25 48.17 -19.25
N ARG A 151 25.65 49.29 -19.87
CA ARG A 151 25.02 50.60 -19.71
C ARG A 151 23.62 50.64 -20.32
N SER A 152 23.45 50.14 -21.55
CA SER A 152 22.17 50.11 -22.27
C SER A 152 21.15 49.16 -21.63
N ASN A 153 21.60 48.06 -21.01
CA ASN A 153 20.75 47.13 -20.27
C ASN A 153 20.54 47.51 -18.77
N GLY A 154 21.10 48.62 -18.30
CA GLY A 154 20.97 49.05 -16.91
C GLY A 154 21.54 48.04 -15.90
N LEU A 155 22.70 47.45 -16.20
CA LEU A 155 23.36 46.46 -15.34
C LEU A 155 24.31 47.10 -14.34
N GLY A 156 24.48 46.46 -13.18
CA GLY A 156 25.45 46.86 -12.17
C GLY A 156 25.25 48.29 -11.65
N ALA A 157 26.24 49.16 -11.88
CA ALA A 157 26.21 50.58 -11.51
C ALA A 157 25.28 51.42 -12.40
N TRP A 158 24.91 50.92 -13.58
CA TRP A 158 24.04 51.59 -14.55
C TRP A 158 22.55 51.31 -14.31
N ALA A 159 22.22 50.47 -13.31
CA ALA A 159 20.85 50.20 -12.92
C ALA A 159 20.16 51.47 -12.39
N ASP A 160 19.09 51.89 -13.06
CA ASP A 160 18.31 53.04 -12.61
C ASP A 160 17.63 52.71 -11.27
N ASN A 161 17.96 53.49 -10.23
CA ASN A 161 17.55 53.22 -8.86
C ASN A 161 16.06 53.54 -8.59
N THR A 162 15.30 53.91 -9.62
CA THR A 162 13.83 54.07 -9.59
C THR A 162 13.09 52.80 -9.11
N VAL A 163 13.69 51.63 -9.25
CA VAL A 163 13.11 50.34 -8.80
C VAL A 163 13.17 50.17 -7.26
N LEU A 164 14.06 50.88 -6.55
CA LEU A 164 14.21 50.74 -5.08
C LEU A 164 13.12 51.44 -4.24
N SER A 165 12.22 52.19 -4.85
CA SER A 165 11.11 52.89 -4.15
C SER A 165 9.70 52.41 -4.52
N SER A 166 9.57 51.35 -5.32
CA SER A 166 8.27 50.86 -5.84
C SER A 166 7.69 49.65 -5.06
N GLY A 167 8.18 49.38 -3.85
CA GLY A 167 7.98 48.09 -3.16
C GLY A 167 6.71 47.91 -2.30
N ASP A 168 5.97 48.96 -1.92
CA ASP A 168 4.99 48.88 -0.80
C ASP A 168 3.51 48.71 -1.21
N VAL A 169 3.15 48.96 -2.48
CA VAL A 169 1.73 48.89 -2.93
C VAL A 169 1.40 47.57 -3.64
N GLN A 170 2.30 47.06 -4.49
CA GLN A 170 2.05 45.82 -5.24
C GLN A 170 2.28 44.56 -4.39
N SER A 171 3.20 44.61 -3.43
CA SER A 171 3.51 43.50 -2.51
C SER A 171 2.36 43.19 -1.54
N LYS A 172 1.72 44.23 -0.97
CA LYS A 172 0.53 44.08 -0.09
C LYS A 172 -0.63 43.39 -0.80
N ASN A 173 -0.97 43.82 -2.02
CA ASN A 173 -2.07 43.24 -2.78
C ASN A 173 -1.78 41.80 -3.23
N PHE A 174 -0.54 41.50 -3.63
CA PHE A 174 -0.12 40.14 -3.98
C PHE A 174 -0.12 39.21 -2.75
N MET A 175 0.41 39.66 -1.62
CA MET A 175 0.43 38.88 -0.37
C MET A 175 -0.99 38.62 0.14
N MET A 176 -1.88 39.62 0.12
CA MET A 176 -3.28 39.46 0.54
C MET A 176 -4.05 38.51 -0.40
N GLY A 177 -3.82 38.57 -1.71
CA GLY A 177 -4.37 37.62 -2.68
C GLY A 177 -3.89 36.18 -2.46
N ALA A 178 -2.60 35.99 -2.17
CA ALA A 178 -2.03 34.68 -1.86
C ALA A 178 -2.60 34.08 -0.56
N PHE A 179 -2.75 34.89 0.50
CA PHE A 179 -3.41 34.45 1.74
C PHE A 179 -4.88 34.07 1.51
N PHE A 180 -5.62 34.83 0.71
CA PHE A 180 -7.01 34.50 0.38
C PHE A 180 -7.12 33.18 -0.39
N LEU A 181 -6.28 32.96 -1.41
CA LEU A 181 -6.22 31.69 -2.15
C LEU A 181 -5.85 30.50 -1.25
N MET A 182 -4.86 30.66 -0.36
CA MET A 182 -4.49 29.62 0.59
C MET A 182 -5.64 29.31 1.57
N ALA A 183 -6.34 30.33 2.08
CA ALA A 183 -7.49 30.15 2.97
C ALA A 183 -8.65 29.41 2.28
N VAL A 184 -8.96 29.76 1.02
CA VAL A 184 -9.98 29.06 0.21
C VAL A 184 -9.57 27.62 -0.07
N PHE A 185 -8.29 27.37 -0.35
CA PHE A 185 -7.77 26.01 -0.58
C PHE A 185 -7.84 25.14 0.70
N ILE A 186 -7.45 25.68 1.85
CA ILE A 186 -7.57 25.01 3.16
C ILE A 186 -9.04 24.74 3.49
N LEU A 187 -9.94 25.69 3.22
CA LEU A 187 -11.39 25.52 3.41
C LEU A 187 -11.93 24.39 2.51
N ALA A 188 -11.51 24.33 1.24
CA ALA A 188 -11.91 23.28 0.31
C ALA A 188 -11.44 21.88 0.78
N LEU A 189 -10.19 21.77 1.27
CA LEU A 189 -9.67 20.54 1.85
C LEU A 189 -10.39 20.15 3.14
N ALA A 190 -10.72 21.11 4.01
CA ALA A 190 -11.48 20.87 5.23
C ALA A 190 -12.91 20.36 4.94
N LEU A 191 -13.59 20.95 3.95
CA LEU A 191 -14.89 20.48 3.48
C LEU A 191 -14.79 19.08 2.88
N LEU A 192 -13.77 18.79 2.05
CA LEU A 192 -13.53 17.46 1.50
C LEU A 192 -13.32 16.43 2.63
N GLY A 193 -12.48 16.76 3.62
CA GLY A 193 -12.24 15.93 4.80
C GLY A 193 -13.51 15.67 5.62
N PHE A 194 -14.37 16.67 5.80
CA PHE A 194 -15.66 16.51 6.46
C PHE A 194 -16.60 15.59 5.69
N TYR A 195 -16.69 15.72 4.36
CA TYR A 195 -17.47 14.81 3.52
C TYR A 195 -16.96 13.37 3.59
N ILE A 196 -15.64 13.18 3.56
CA ILE A 196 -14.98 11.88 3.70
C ILE A 196 -15.28 11.27 5.07
N MET A 197 -15.11 12.02 6.16
CA MET A 197 -15.37 11.56 7.53
C MET A 197 -16.84 11.17 7.74
N ARG A 198 -17.77 11.98 7.21
CA ARG A 198 -19.21 11.69 7.23
C ARG A 198 -19.59 10.48 6.37
N GLY A 199 -18.87 10.25 5.27
CA GLY A 199 -19.00 9.05 4.44
C GLY A 199 -18.54 7.79 5.18
N PHE A 200 -17.34 7.82 5.76
CA PHE A 200 -16.79 6.68 6.50
C PHE A 200 -17.61 6.29 7.73
N GLY A 201 -18.16 7.26 8.48
CA GLY A 201 -19.04 6.95 9.62
C GLY A 201 -20.20 6.03 9.23
N ARG A 202 -20.93 6.37 8.16
CA ARG A 202 -22.02 5.53 7.63
C ARG A 202 -21.55 4.14 7.16
N VAL A 203 -20.36 4.04 6.57
CA VAL A 203 -19.81 2.75 6.13
C VAL A 203 -19.45 1.86 7.33
N VAL A 204 -18.86 2.45 8.38
CA VAL A 204 -18.55 1.74 9.64
C VAL A 204 -19.83 1.28 10.34
N ASP A 205 -20.87 2.11 10.40
CA ASP A 205 -22.17 1.73 10.98
C ASP A 205 -22.80 0.54 10.25
N ILE A 206 -22.81 0.57 8.91
CA ILE A 206 -23.34 -0.52 8.07
C ILE A 206 -22.50 -1.80 8.22
N GLN A 207 -21.17 -1.68 8.28
CA GLN A 207 -20.29 -2.82 8.52
C GLN A 207 -20.54 -3.43 9.90
N ASN A 208 -20.62 -2.61 10.96
CA ASN A 208 -20.92 -3.08 12.31
C ASN A 208 -22.28 -3.78 12.39
N GLN A 209 -23.33 -3.24 11.75
CA GLN A 209 -24.63 -3.92 11.65
C GLN A 209 -24.54 -5.26 10.90
N SER A 210 -23.77 -5.33 9.81
CA SER A 210 -23.57 -6.59 9.07
C SER A 210 -22.82 -7.65 9.89
N ILE A 211 -21.84 -7.24 10.70
CA ILE A 211 -21.07 -8.12 11.59
C ILE A 211 -21.94 -8.60 12.76
N ASP A 212 -22.73 -7.72 13.37
CA ASP A 212 -23.69 -8.08 14.42
C ASP A 212 -24.74 -9.08 13.90
N LEU A 213 -25.34 -8.82 12.74
CA LEU A 213 -26.28 -9.74 12.07
C LEU A 213 -25.62 -11.09 11.74
N ALA A 214 -24.41 -11.10 11.17
CA ALA A 214 -23.69 -12.34 10.89
C ALA A 214 -23.33 -13.13 12.17
N SER A 215 -23.02 -12.44 13.27
CA SER A 215 -22.76 -13.08 14.57
C SER A 215 -24.02 -13.70 15.17
N LYS A 216 -25.17 -13.01 15.05
CA LYS A 216 -26.49 -13.49 15.47
C LYS A 216 -26.94 -14.67 14.61
N GLU A 217 -26.74 -14.62 13.30
CA GLU A 217 -27.06 -15.73 12.39
C GLU A 217 -26.25 -17.00 12.72
N ARG A 218 -24.95 -16.85 13.00
CA ARG A 218 -24.11 -17.97 13.48
C ARG A 218 -24.63 -18.53 14.81
N ALA A 219 -24.90 -17.68 15.79
CA ALA A 219 -25.43 -18.10 17.08
C ALA A 219 -26.82 -18.77 17.00
N LEU A 220 -27.65 -18.39 16.02
CA LEU A 220 -28.93 -19.05 15.73
C LEU A 220 -28.73 -20.41 15.05
N LYS A 221 -27.81 -20.50 14.07
CA LYS A 221 -27.45 -21.78 13.41
C LYS A 221 -26.84 -22.78 14.38
N ASP A 222 -26.00 -22.33 15.32
CA ASP A 222 -25.45 -23.18 16.37
C ASP A 222 -26.56 -23.70 17.29
N LYS A 223 -27.50 -22.83 17.73
CA LYS A 223 -28.68 -23.26 18.49
C LYS A 223 -29.55 -24.26 17.74
N GLU A 224 -29.81 -24.02 16.45
CA GLU A 224 -30.58 -24.94 15.62
C GLU A 224 -29.87 -26.29 15.49
N LYS A 225 -28.55 -26.30 15.26
CA LYS A 225 -27.71 -27.50 15.25
C LYS A 225 -27.85 -28.31 16.56
N TYR A 226 -27.77 -27.66 17.72
CA TYR A 226 -27.93 -28.34 19.02
C TYR A 226 -29.36 -28.91 19.20
N ILE A 227 -30.39 -28.18 18.79
CA ILE A 227 -31.78 -28.65 18.85
C ILE A 227 -31.96 -29.89 17.96
N VAL A 228 -31.56 -29.83 16.68
CA VAL A 228 -31.70 -30.96 15.75
C VAL A 228 -30.88 -32.16 16.23
N ALA A 229 -29.68 -31.95 16.78
CA ALA A 229 -28.89 -33.03 17.39
C ALA A 229 -29.65 -33.71 18.53
N SER A 230 -30.20 -32.94 19.48
CA SER A 230 -30.92 -33.49 20.63
C SER A 230 -32.17 -34.27 20.25
N ILE A 231 -32.89 -33.86 19.19
CA ILE A 231 -34.11 -34.57 18.76
C ILE A 231 -33.74 -35.85 18.00
N ILE A 232 -32.68 -35.84 17.18
CA ILE A 232 -32.19 -37.05 16.48
C ILE A 232 -31.61 -38.06 17.49
N ASP A 233 -30.80 -37.63 18.45
CA ASP A 233 -30.29 -38.50 19.52
C ASP A 233 -31.42 -39.09 20.38
N ALA A 234 -32.47 -38.32 20.67
CA ALA A 234 -33.66 -38.82 21.35
C ALA A 234 -34.41 -39.88 20.50
N GLU A 235 -34.55 -39.68 19.18
CA GLU A 235 -35.14 -40.68 18.27
C GLU A 235 -34.27 -41.95 18.22
N ILE A 236 -32.93 -41.83 18.13
CA ILE A 236 -32.01 -42.97 18.13
C ILE A 236 -32.09 -43.73 19.47
N LYS A 237 -32.10 -43.04 20.62
CA LYS A 237 -32.23 -43.68 21.95
C LYS A 237 -33.59 -44.36 22.14
N ALA A 238 -34.68 -43.74 21.69
CA ALA A 238 -36.00 -44.35 21.72
C ALA A 238 -36.06 -45.59 20.82
N ASN A 239 -35.45 -45.53 19.63
CA ASN A 239 -35.32 -46.68 18.74
C ASN A 239 -34.42 -47.78 19.32
N LYS A 240 -33.30 -47.42 19.96
CA LYS A 240 -32.44 -48.37 20.67
C LYS A 240 -33.22 -49.14 21.74
N SER A 241 -34.01 -48.45 22.56
CA SER A 241 -34.87 -49.12 23.56
C SER A 241 -35.87 -50.11 22.93
N LYS A 242 -36.41 -49.80 21.74
CA LYS A 242 -37.25 -50.75 20.97
C LYS A 242 -36.42 -51.94 20.45
N ILE A 243 -35.18 -51.72 20.00
CA ILE A 243 -34.25 -52.78 19.56
C ILE A 243 -33.88 -53.69 20.74
N ASP A 244 -33.51 -53.14 21.90
CA ASP A 244 -33.18 -53.88 23.11
C ASP A 244 -34.36 -54.77 23.57
N ALA A 245 -35.57 -54.20 23.63
CA ALA A 245 -36.79 -54.95 23.98
C ALA A 245 -37.12 -56.05 22.96
N TYR A 246 -36.90 -55.79 21.67
CA TYR A 246 -37.10 -56.75 20.59
C TYR A 246 -36.11 -57.91 20.68
N ILE A 247 -34.81 -57.62 20.89
CA ILE A 247 -33.77 -58.63 21.11
C ILE A 247 -34.14 -59.51 22.30
N MET A 248 -34.47 -58.90 23.45
CA MET A 248 -34.83 -59.61 24.67
C MET A 248 -35.99 -60.61 24.47
N VAL A 249 -37.07 -60.19 23.80
CA VAL A 249 -38.23 -61.05 23.53
C VAL A 249 -37.86 -62.23 22.63
N TYR A 250 -37.12 -62.00 21.55
CA TYR A 250 -36.79 -63.08 20.60
C TYR A 250 -35.64 -63.98 21.09
N GLU A 251 -34.73 -63.48 21.93
CA GLU A 251 -33.75 -64.30 22.65
C GLU A 251 -34.43 -65.20 23.70
N GLU A 252 -35.44 -64.71 24.43
CA GLU A 252 -36.23 -65.54 25.34
C GLU A 252 -37.00 -66.64 24.58
N VAL A 253 -37.56 -66.33 23.40
CA VAL A 253 -38.17 -67.33 22.53
C VAL A 253 -37.14 -68.38 22.08
N LEU A 254 -35.95 -67.96 21.63
CA LEU A 254 -34.87 -68.90 21.26
C LEU A 254 -34.46 -69.82 22.41
N GLN A 255 -34.28 -69.30 23.63
CA GLN A 255 -33.96 -70.10 24.81
C GLN A 255 -35.07 -71.11 25.14
N ARG A 256 -36.34 -70.72 25.00
CA ARG A 256 -37.49 -71.63 25.17
C ARG A 256 -37.55 -72.71 24.09
N LEU A 257 -37.04 -72.45 22.88
CA LEU A 257 -36.98 -73.43 21.79
C LEU A 257 -35.83 -74.42 21.88
N ASP A 258 -34.78 -74.15 22.66
CA ASP A 258 -33.68 -75.09 22.90
C ASP A 258 -34.03 -76.12 24.01
N ASN A 259 -35.00 -75.78 24.88
CA ASN A 259 -35.49 -76.66 25.94
C ASN A 259 -36.36 -77.81 25.39
N LYS A 260 -35.76 -79.00 25.28
CA LYS A 260 -36.38 -80.22 24.73
C LYS A 260 -37.61 -80.73 25.50
N ASP A 261 -37.80 -80.30 26.76
CA ASP A 261 -38.89 -80.74 27.63
C ASP A 261 -40.20 -79.95 27.43
N ILE A 262 -40.18 -78.88 26.61
CA ILE A 262 -41.34 -77.99 26.41
C ILE A 262 -41.75 -78.00 24.93
N THR A 263 -42.99 -78.43 24.64
CA THR A 263 -43.54 -78.32 23.28
C THR A 263 -43.66 -76.84 22.86
N PRO A 264 -43.00 -76.41 21.76
CA PRO A 264 -43.05 -75.04 21.29
C PRO A 264 -44.46 -74.51 21.04
N LYS A 265 -44.66 -73.20 21.24
CA LYS A 265 -45.96 -72.53 21.04
C LYS A 265 -46.40 -72.55 19.58
N TYR A 266 -45.49 -72.28 18.63
CA TYR A 266 -45.81 -72.24 17.20
C TYR A 266 -46.40 -73.57 16.67
N GLN A 267 -46.00 -74.72 17.23
CA GLN A 267 -46.52 -76.04 16.83
C GLN A 267 -48.01 -76.25 17.18
N LYS A 268 -48.62 -75.36 17.98
CA LYS A 268 -50.03 -75.47 18.38
C LYS A 268 -50.97 -74.58 17.56
N THR A 269 -50.51 -73.41 17.12
CA THR A 269 -51.35 -72.36 16.51
C THR A 269 -50.75 -71.67 15.28
N GLY A 270 -49.51 -72.00 14.92
CA GLY A 270 -48.67 -71.11 14.12
C GLY A 270 -48.21 -69.88 14.94
N GLU A 271 -47.27 -69.13 14.38
CA GLU A 271 -46.79 -67.88 14.97
C GLU A 271 -46.32 -66.91 13.86
N ILE A 272 -46.56 -65.62 14.03
CA ILE A 272 -46.11 -64.59 13.07
C ILE A 272 -44.91 -63.88 13.67
N ILE A 273 -43.73 -64.08 13.06
CA ILE A 273 -42.50 -63.39 13.43
C ILE A 273 -42.38 -62.10 12.63
N GLN A 274 -42.00 -61.03 13.30
CA GLN A 274 -41.56 -59.80 12.65
C GLN A 274 -40.07 -59.92 12.29
N LYS A 275 -39.63 -59.51 11.09
CA LYS A 275 -38.21 -59.66 10.67
C LYS A 275 -37.26 -58.59 11.23
N GLN A 276 -37.78 -57.41 11.55
CA GLN A 276 -37.06 -56.26 12.08
C GLN A 276 -37.98 -55.48 13.04
N PRO A 277 -37.46 -54.83 14.10
CA PRO A 277 -38.29 -54.00 15.00
C PRO A 277 -38.97 -52.83 14.26
N VAL A 278 -40.14 -52.40 14.76
CA VAL A 278 -40.77 -51.15 14.27
C VAL A 278 -40.01 -49.95 14.85
N LEU A 279 -39.26 -49.25 14.01
CA LEU A 279 -38.48 -48.08 14.41
C LEU A 279 -39.08 -46.80 13.81
N ASP A 280 -38.93 -45.69 14.53
CA ASP A 280 -39.34 -44.37 14.04
C ASP A 280 -38.24 -43.77 13.15
N ARG A 281 -38.64 -42.88 12.26
CA ARG A 281 -37.79 -42.15 11.32
C ARG A 281 -38.32 -40.73 11.06
N SER A 282 -39.42 -40.33 11.72
CA SER A 282 -40.11 -39.08 11.46
C SER A 282 -39.26 -37.85 11.75
N VAL A 283 -38.38 -37.90 12.77
CA VAL A 283 -37.42 -36.82 13.04
C VAL A 283 -36.36 -36.75 11.95
N PHE A 284 -35.77 -37.88 11.56
CA PHE A 284 -34.78 -37.93 10.48
C PHE A 284 -35.35 -37.37 9.17
N ASP A 285 -36.49 -37.89 8.69
CA ASP A 285 -37.07 -37.47 7.41
C ASP A 285 -37.44 -35.97 7.42
N GLY A 286 -37.97 -35.48 8.54
CA GLY A 286 -38.31 -34.07 8.74
C GLY A 286 -37.12 -33.10 8.86
N ASN A 287 -35.89 -33.61 9.08
CA ASN A 287 -34.68 -32.79 9.26
C ASN A 287 -33.53 -33.15 8.30
N THR A 288 -33.80 -33.89 7.23
CA THR A 288 -32.81 -34.28 6.19
C THR A 288 -32.00 -33.10 5.65
N ASN A 289 -32.63 -31.95 5.43
CA ASN A 289 -31.99 -30.71 4.97
C ASN A 289 -31.06 -30.04 6.01
N LYS A 290 -31.14 -30.44 7.29
CA LYS A 290 -30.35 -29.89 8.40
C LYS A 290 -29.17 -30.78 8.81
N LEU A 291 -29.07 -32.00 8.29
CA LEU A 291 -27.98 -32.94 8.58
C LEU A 291 -26.59 -32.35 8.27
N GLY A 292 -26.50 -31.42 7.30
CA GLY A 292 -25.27 -30.70 6.97
C GLY A 292 -24.65 -29.92 8.15
N PHE A 293 -25.42 -29.60 9.20
CA PHE A 293 -24.91 -28.95 10.41
C PHE A 293 -23.96 -29.84 11.23
N PHE A 294 -24.03 -31.16 11.06
CA PHE A 294 -23.19 -32.14 11.77
C PHE A 294 -21.86 -32.44 11.07
N GLY A 295 -21.65 -31.89 9.87
CA GLY A 295 -20.49 -32.20 9.05
C GLY A 295 -20.62 -33.54 8.31
N ALA A 296 -19.76 -33.74 7.30
CA ALA A 296 -19.96 -34.78 6.30
C ALA A 296 -19.96 -36.22 6.86
N ARG A 297 -19.15 -36.50 7.89
CA ARG A 297 -19.03 -37.84 8.49
C ARG A 297 -20.32 -38.23 9.22
N LEU A 298 -20.64 -37.57 10.34
CA LEU A 298 -21.83 -37.90 11.14
C LEU A 298 -23.13 -37.78 10.34
N ALA A 299 -23.23 -36.83 9.39
CA ALA A 299 -24.35 -36.80 8.45
C ALA A 299 -24.48 -38.09 7.62
N SER A 300 -23.36 -38.61 7.09
CA SER A 300 -23.31 -39.87 6.34
C SER A 300 -23.66 -41.06 7.22
N ASP A 301 -23.15 -41.12 8.45
CA ASP A 301 -23.37 -42.22 9.38
C ASP A 301 -24.84 -42.28 9.83
N ILE A 302 -25.46 -41.14 10.13
CA ILE A 302 -26.91 -41.00 10.36
C ILE A 302 -27.71 -41.47 9.12
N ILE A 303 -27.37 -41.01 7.92
CA ILE A 303 -28.06 -41.40 6.68
C ILE A 303 -27.97 -42.92 6.47
N HIS A 304 -26.80 -43.54 6.69
CA HIS A 304 -26.62 -44.98 6.54
C HIS A 304 -27.36 -45.81 7.60
N TYR A 305 -27.57 -45.27 8.80
CA TYR A 305 -28.39 -45.90 9.83
C TYR A 305 -29.88 -45.85 9.46
N TYR A 306 -30.43 -44.67 9.15
CA TYR A 306 -31.84 -44.53 8.78
C TYR A 306 -32.20 -45.15 7.42
N ALA A 307 -31.22 -45.38 6.53
CA ALA A 307 -31.40 -46.17 5.32
C ALA A 307 -31.59 -47.68 5.58
N ARG A 308 -31.17 -48.21 6.74
CA ARG A 308 -31.40 -49.61 7.15
C ARG A 308 -32.76 -49.82 7.82
N ILE A 309 -33.38 -48.75 8.31
CA ILE A 309 -34.69 -48.78 8.95
C ILE A 309 -35.79 -48.91 7.88
N LYS A 310 -36.56 -50.00 7.96
CA LYS A 310 -37.81 -50.16 7.20
C LYS A 310 -38.97 -49.54 7.97
N THR A 311 -39.70 -48.66 7.30
CA THR A 311 -40.91 -48.01 7.84
C THR A 311 -42.14 -48.95 7.84
N VAL A 312 -42.10 -50.02 7.05
CA VAL A 312 -43.12 -51.08 7.01
C VAL A 312 -42.52 -52.37 7.58
N PRO A 313 -43.14 -53.00 8.59
CA PRO A 313 -42.65 -54.26 9.14
C PRO A 313 -42.85 -55.41 8.15
N ASP A 314 -41.77 -56.11 7.82
CA ASP A 314 -41.86 -57.40 7.15
C ASP A 314 -42.17 -58.51 8.17
N TYR A 315 -43.05 -59.44 7.80
CA TYR A 315 -43.39 -60.60 8.63
C TYR A 315 -42.95 -61.92 7.98
N VAL A 316 -42.84 -62.97 8.80
CA VAL A 316 -42.70 -64.38 8.43
C VAL A 316 -43.80 -65.13 9.18
N GLU A 317 -44.60 -65.89 8.45
CA GLU A 317 -45.53 -66.84 9.04
C GLU A 317 -44.80 -68.17 9.28
N ILE A 318 -44.81 -68.63 10.53
CA ILE A 318 -44.39 -69.99 10.90
C ILE A 318 -45.63 -70.84 10.98
N THR A 319 -45.69 -71.86 10.13
CA THR A 319 -46.73 -72.88 10.15
C THR A 319 -46.42 -73.95 11.21
N PRO A 320 -47.44 -74.64 11.78
CA PRO A 320 -47.23 -75.64 12.84
C PRO A 320 -46.34 -76.84 12.47
N ASP A 321 -46.25 -77.13 11.17
CA ASP A 321 -45.48 -78.21 10.55
C ASP A 321 -44.04 -77.84 10.19
N MET A 322 -43.65 -76.57 10.34
CA MET A 322 -42.29 -76.10 10.05
C MET A 322 -41.26 -76.76 10.98
N PRO A 323 -40.14 -77.30 10.47
CA PRO A 323 -39.10 -77.91 11.29
C PRO A 323 -38.52 -76.95 12.34
N GLN A 324 -38.35 -77.43 13.57
CA GLN A 324 -37.80 -76.64 14.69
C GLN A 324 -36.43 -76.01 14.37
N SER A 325 -35.59 -76.70 13.61
CA SER A 325 -34.29 -76.17 13.15
C SER A 325 -34.43 -74.97 12.20
N GLU A 326 -35.46 -74.95 11.36
CA GLU A 326 -35.74 -73.83 10.45
C GLU A 326 -36.27 -72.62 11.22
N VAL A 327 -37.18 -72.85 12.17
CA VAL A 327 -37.69 -71.80 13.08
C VAL A 327 -36.56 -71.17 13.90
N ILE A 328 -35.64 -71.98 14.46
CA ILE A 328 -34.47 -71.49 15.20
C ILE A 328 -33.56 -70.65 14.29
N ASP A 329 -33.30 -71.07 13.06
CA ASP A 329 -32.46 -70.30 12.13
C ASP A 329 -33.12 -68.99 11.65
N ILE A 330 -34.45 -68.97 11.45
CA ILE A 330 -35.20 -67.74 11.18
C ILE A 330 -35.06 -66.77 12.36
N LEU A 331 -35.31 -67.23 13.57
CA LEU A 331 -35.19 -66.43 14.79
C LEU A 331 -33.76 -65.93 15.04
N ALA A 332 -32.76 -66.79 14.89
CA ALA A 332 -31.34 -66.42 15.05
C ALA A 332 -30.91 -65.36 14.02
N ARG A 333 -31.36 -65.46 12.76
CA ARG A 333 -31.13 -64.43 11.74
C ARG A 333 -31.82 -63.10 12.10
N VAL A 334 -33.02 -63.16 12.66
CA VAL A 334 -33.76 -61.96 13.10
C VAL A 334 -33.07 -61.26 14.29
N VAL A 335 -32.70 -62.02 15.32
CA VAL A 335 -31.97 -61.51 16.49
C VAL A 335 -30.60 -60.95 16.09
N GLY A 336 -29.82 -61.69 15.28
CA GLY A 336 -28.50 -61.22 14.82
C GLY A 336 -28.54 -59.98 13.93
N ASN A 337 -29.65 -59.73 13.23
CA ASN A 337 -29.87 -58.46 12.51
C ASN A 337 -30.22 -57.32 13.46
N ALA A 338 -31.01 -57.58 14.50
CA ALA A 338 -31.34 -56.58 15.52
C ALA A 338 -30.11 -56.21 16.38
N GLN A 339 -29.29 -57.17 16.78
CA GLN A 339 -28.02 -56.95 17.50
C GLN A 339 -27.09 -56.01 16.71
N LYS A 340 -26.88 -56.24 15.41
CA LYS A 340 -26.10 -55.33 14.54
C LYS A 340 -26.68 -53.92 14.44
N MET A 341 -28.00 -53.77 14.49
CA MET A 341 -28.63 -52.44 14.55
C MET A 341 -28.46 -51.78 15.92
N ASN A 342 -28.37 -52.55 17.00
CA ASN A 342 -28.08 -52.05 18.35
C ASN A 342 -26.65 -51.50 18.41
N GLU A 343 -25.65 -52.26 17.94
CA GLU A 343 -24.24 -51.84 17.87
C GLU A 343 -24.06 -50.51 17.10
N LEU A 344 -24.78 -50.34 15.99
CA LEU A 344 -24.78 -49.08 15.22
C LEU A 344 -25.48 -47.93 15.94
N SER A 345 -26.50 -48.24 16.76
CA SER A 345 -27.16 -47.24 17.60
C SER A 345 -26.22 -46.74 18.68
N ASP A 346 -25.49 -47.64 19.35
CA ASP A 346 -24.48 -47.31 20.35
C ASP A 346 -23.34 -46.45 19.76
N GLN A 347 -22.82 -46.84 18.60
CA GLN A 347 -21.79 -46.06 17.88
C GLN A 347 -22.27 -44.63 17.58
N LEU A 348 -23.48 -44.46 17.05
CA LEU A 348 -24.03 -43.13 16.76
C LEU A 348 -24.25 -42.29 18.02
N ILE A 349 -24.80 -42.89 19.09
CA ILE A 349 -24.99 -42.20 20.38
C ILE A 349 -23.64 -41.72 20.93
N GLU A 350 -22.59 -42.53 20.80
CA GLU A 350 -21.24 -42.12 21.19
C GLU A 350 -20.70 -40.98 20.31
N GLU A 351 -20.85 -41.04 18.99
CA GLU A 351 -20.42 -39.97 18.08
C GLU A 351 -21.13 -38.62 18.36
N PHE A 352 -22.43 -38.64 18.70
CA PHE A 352 -23.15 -37.43 19.14
C PHE A 352 -22.56 -36.82 20.42
N MET A 353 -22.08 -37.64 21.36
CA MET A 353 -21.37 -37.16 22.55
C MET A 353 -19.95 -36.66 22.24
N GLN A 354 -19.17 -37.42 21.45
CA GLN A 354 -17.79 -37.07 21.10
C GLN A 354 -17.70 -35.75 20.32
N GLN A 355 -18.67 -35.46 19.45
CA GLN A 355 -18.72 -34.19 18.71
C GLN A 355 -19.26 -33.01 19.55
N ALA A 356 -19.41 -33.19 20.87
CA ALA A 356 -19.92 -32.20 21.81
C ALA A 356 -21.29 -31.60 21.44
N LEU A 357 -22.08 -32.32 20.62
CA LEU A 357 -23.42 -31.91 20.21
C LEU A 357 -24.42 -32.03 21.36
N ILE A 358 -24.12 -32.86 22.36
CA ILE A 358 -24.95 -33.12 23.52
C ILE A 358 -24.04 -33.25 24.73
N LYS A 359 -24.34 -32.51 25.81
CA LYS A 359 -23.68 -32.74 27.11
C LYS A 359 -24.35 -33.93 27.80
N ARG A 360 -23.53 -34.78 28.44
CA ARG A 360 -24.02 -35.75 29.43
C ARG A 360 -24.85 -35.00 30.47
N VAL A 361 -26.13 -35.35 30.55
CA VAL A 361 -26.90 -35.20 31.78
C VAL A 361 -26.72 -36.54 32.49
N ASP A 362 -25.63 -36.65 33.25
CA ASP A 362 -25.49 -37.75 34.21
C ASP A 362 -26.61 -37.59 35.24
N VAL A 363 -27.44 -38.63 35.39
CA VAL A 363 -28.53 -38.76 36.37
C VAL A 363 -28.12 -39.80 37.40
#